data_AF-A0A4Y1VGP8-F1
#
_entry.id   AF-A0A4Y1VGP8-F1
#
_cell.length_a   1.000
_cell.length_b   1.000
_cell.length_c   1.000
_cell.angle_alpha   90.00
_cell.angle_beta   90.00
_cell.angle_gamma   90.00
#
_symmetry.space_group_name_H-M   'P 1'
#
loop_
_entity.id
_entity.type
_entity.pdbx_description
1 polymer ?
#
loop_
_entity_poly.entity_id
_entity_poly.type
_entity_poly.pdbx_seq_one_letter_code
_entity_poly.pdbx_strand_id
1 'polypeptide(L)' 'MEHSKLINNINERVVDDIKGRLSKGTFVSIAAALFSIYAYEALKEELEQVEQLRFIFTSPTFIKDKSKKEKLKTLENN' A
#
# COMPACT_ATOMS: atom_id res chain seq x y z
N MET A 1 24.58 -1.04 -17.37
CA MET A 1 23.55 -0.49 -16.47
C MET A 1 22.63 -1.64 -16.10
N GLU A 2 22.48 -1.96 -14.83
CA GLU A 2 21.53 -2.98 -14.35
C GLU A 2 20.10 -2.48 -14.63
N HIS A 3 19.31 -3.27 -15.35
CA HIS A 3 17.91 -2.99 -15.58
C HIS A 3 17.09 -3.49 -14.38
N SER A 4 16.17 -2.67 -13.89
CA SER A 4 15.24 -3.08 -12.85
C SER A 4 14.47 -4.33 -13.29
N LYS A 5 14.40 -5.33 -12.41
CA LYS A 5 13.67 -6.57 -12.63
C LYS A 5 12.18 -6.28 -12.83
N LEU A 6 11.61 -6.72 -13.94
CA LEU A 6 10.17 -6.58 -14.24
C LEU A 6 9.41 -7.80 -13.72
N ILE A 7 8.50 -7.58 -12.77
CA ILE A 7 7.76 -8.65 -12.10
C ILE A 7 6.33 -8.75 -12.67
N ASN A 8 5.90 -9.96 -13.03
CA ASN A 8 4.59 -10.21 -13.65
C ASN A 8 3.59 -11.01 -12.79
N ASN A 9 4.01 -11.49 -11.62
CA ASN A 9 3.22 -12.28 -10.69
C ASN A 9 2.70 -13.63 -11.22
N ILE A 10 3.23 -14.11 -12.36
CA ILE A 10 2.92 -15.44 -12.93
C ILE A 10 4.09 -16.38 -12.67
N ASN A 11 5.28 -16.03 -13.19
CA ASN A 11 6.50 -16.82 -13.02
C ASN A 11 7.40 -16.23 -11.93
N GLU A 12 7.30 -14.92 -11.72
CA GLU A 12 8.07 -14.19 -10.72
C GLU A 12 7.09 -13.38 -9.87
N ARG A 13 7.09 -13.62 -8.56
CA ARG A 13 6.19 -12.93 -7.64
C ARG A 13 6.91 -11.81 -6.95
N VAL A 14 6.18 -10.71 -6.74
CA VAL A 14 6.71 -9.53 -6.05
C VAL A 14 7.10 -9.89 -4.61
N VAL A 15 6.30 -10.73 -3.96
CA VAL A 15 6.53 -11.16 -2.58
C VAL A 15 7.87 -11.88 -2.42
N ASP A 16 8.23 -12.78 -3.33
CA ASP A 16 9.45 -13.58 -3.25
C ASP A 16 10.70 -12.70 -3.44
N ASP A 17 10.63 -11.73 -4.35
CA ASP A 17 11.72 -10.77 -4.58
C ASP A 17 11.91 -9.83 -3.38
N ILE A 18 10.82 -9.37 -2.76
CA ILE A 18 10.89 -8.56 -1.53
C ILE A 18 11.53 -9.39 -0.40
N LYS A 19 11.05 -10.61 -0.13
CA LYS A 19 11.59 -11.48 0.93
C LYS A 19 13.10 -11.73 0.77
N GLY A 20 13.57 -11.94 -0.46
CA GLY A 20 14.99 -12.16 -0.75
C GLY A 20 15.88 -10.92 -0.55
N ARG A 21 15.31 -9.72 -0.59
CA ARG A 21 16.05 -8.45 -0.45
C ARG A 21 15.97 -7.84 0.95
N LEU A 22 14.88 -8.11 1.67
CA LEU A 22 14.72 -7.64 3.03
C LEU A 22 15.67 -8.38 3.96
N SER A 23 16.47 -7.61 4.70
CA SER A 23 17.40 -8.16 5.68
C SER A 23 17.41 -7.29 6.93
N LYS A 24 17.88 -7.87 8.04
CA LYS A 24 17.91 -7.20 9.34
C LYS A 24 18.68 -5.87 9.27
N GLY A 25 18.10 -4.81 9.81
CA GLY A 25 18.72 -3.47 9.84
C GLY A 25 18.62 -2.69 8.53
N THR A 26 17.86 -3.20 7.54
CA THR A 26 17.63 -2.47 6.28
C THR A 26 16.64 -1.32 6.48
N PHE A 27 16.82 -0.25 5.70
CA PHE A 27 15.84 0.83 5.56
C PHE A 27 15.05 0.64 4.27
N VAL A 28 13.73 0.56 4.37
CA VAL A 28 12.87 0.26 3.22
C VAL A 28 11.91 1.40 2.96
N SER A 29 11.79 1.80 1.70
CA SER A 29 10.76 2.74 1.24
C SER A 29 9.93 2.12 0.13
N ILE A 30 8.61 2.04 0.31
CA ILE A 30 7.66 1.48 -0.65
C ILE A 30 6.76 2.60 -1.16
N ALA A 31 6.79 2.86 -2.47
CA ALA A 31 5.87 3.79 -3.12
C ALA A 31 4.79 3.01 -3.87
N ALA A 32 3.54 3.07 -3.40
CA ALA A 32 2.43 2.36 -4.01
C ALA A 32 1.09 3.07 -3.76
N ALA A 33 0.09 2.76 -4.58
CA ALA A 33 -1.26 3.32 -4.42
C ALA A 33 -2.00 2.71 -3.22
N LEU A 34 -1.78 1.41 -2.98
CA LEU A 34 -2.45 0.65 -1.93
C LEU A 34 -1.50 -0.41 -1.36
N PHE A 35 -1.68 -0.71 -0.09
CA PHE A 35 -1.07 -1.85 0.57
C PHE A 35 -2.09 -2.50 1.50
N SER A 36 -2.51 -3.73 1.20
CA SER A 36 -3.55 -4.42 1.96
C SER A 36 -2.97 -5.04 3.23
N ILE A 37 -3.84 -5.27 4.22
CA ILE A 37 -3.45 -5.93 5.47
C ILE A 37 -2.96 -7.36 5.20
N TYR A 38 -3.52 -8.05 4.21
CA TYR A 38 -3.04 -9.38 3.79
C TYR A 38 -1.63 -9.35 3.20
N ALA A 39 -1.28 -8.28 2.47
CA ALA A 39 0.08 -8.12 1.95
C ALA A 39 1.08 -7.88 3.09
N TYR A 40 0.68 -7.14 4.13
CA TYR A 40 1.47 -7.00 5.35
C TYR A 40 1.66 -8.34 6.06
N GLU A 41 0.58 -9.11 6.25
CA GLU A 41 0.63 -10.42 6.90
C GLU A 41 1.58 -11.39 6.20
N ALA A 42 1.56 -11.43 4.86
CA ALA A 42 2.45 -12.30 4.07
C ALA A 42 3.94 -11.96 4.19
N LEU A 43 4.27 -10.72 4.56
CA LEU A 43 5.63 -10.17 4.68
C LEU A 43 5.99 -9.82 6.13
N LYS A 44 5.16 -10.21 7.10
CA LYS A 44 5.25 -9.73 8.48
C LYS A 44 6.61 -10.06 9.09
N GLU A 45 7.07 -11.29 8.93
CA GLU A 45 8.34 -11.76 9.51
C GLU A 45 9.54 -10.97 8.97
N GLU A 46 9.55 -10.65 7.68
CA GLU A 46 10.63 -9.91 7.04
C GLU A 46 10.55 -8.40 7.35
N LEU A 47 9.34 -7.83 7.39
CA LEU A 47 9.11 -6.42 7.71
C LEU A 47 9.37 -6.10 9.18
N GLU A 48 9.19 -7.05 10.10
CA GLU A 48 9.51 -6.85 11.52
C GLU A 48 11.02 -6.83 11.80
N GLN A 49 11.85 -7.34 10.87
CA GLN A 49 13.31 -7.34 10.99
C GLN A 49 13.97 -6.07 10.47
N VAL A 50 13.25 -5.25 9.70
CA VAL A 50 13.80 -4.01 9.15
C VAL A 50 13.83 -2.92 10.21
N GLU A 51 14.83 -2.04 10.13
CA GLU A 51 14.96 -0.94 11.10
C GLU A 51 13.85 0.10 10.91
N GLN A 52 13.49 0.34 9.64
CA GLN A 52 12.49 1.33 9.30
C GLN A 52 11.76 0.96 8.00
N LEU A 53 10.44 1.01 8.06
CA LEU A 53 9.56 0.91 6.90
C LEU A 53 8.90 2.27 6.64
N ARG A 54 9.12 2.85 5.45
CA ARG A 54 8.44 4.06 4.98
C ARG A 54 7.50 3.70 3.85
N PHE A 55 6.21 3.98 4.02
CA PHE A 55 5.24 3.85 2.93
C PHE A 55 4.91 5.22 2.34
N ILE A 56 4.94 5.33 1.01
CA ILE A 56 4.66 6.54 0.25
C ILE A 56 3.44 6.25 -0.63
N PHE A 57 2.30 6.86 -0.30
CA PHE A 57 1.10 6.74 -1.11
C PHE A 57 1.26 7.52 -2.41
N THR A 58 1.17 6.82 -3.55
CA THR A 58 1.27 7.45 -4.88
C THR A 58 -0.09 7.87 -5.44
N SER A 59 -1.19 7.40 -4.85
CA SER A 59 -2.54 7.85 -5.16
C SER A 59 -3.05 8.84 -4.10
N PRO A 60 -3.93 9.79 -4.48
CA PRO A 60 -4.53 10.71 -3.52
C PRO A 60 -5.30 9.93 -2.44
N THR A 61 -4.89 10.09 -1.18
CA THR A 61 -5.51 9.45 0.00
C THR A 61 -6.91 9.99 0.30
N PHE A 62 -7.24 11.18 -0.20
CA PHE A 62 -8.55 11.81 -0.04
C PHE A 62 -9.06 12.29 -1.39
N ILE A 63 -9.90 11.48 -2.03
CA ILE A 63 -10.82 11.99 -3.04
C ILE A 63 -11.94 12.66 -2.25
N LYS A 64 -12.02 13.99 -2.31
CA LYS A 64 -13.15 14.75 -1.76
C LYS A 64 -14.40 14.25 -2.45
N ASP A 65 -15.14 13.35 -1.81
CA ASP A 65 -16.34 12.75 -2.39
C ASP A 65 -17.29 13.89 -2.79
N LYS A 66 -17.56 14.00 -4.09
CA LYS A 66 -18.51 14.98 -4.64
C LYS A 66 -19.94 14.40 -4.60
N SER A 67 -20.20 13.42 -3.73
CA SER A 67 -21.55 12.96 -3.45
C SER A 67 -22.35 14.12 -2.86
N LYS A 68 -23.24 14.63 -3.71
CA LYS A 68 -24.15 15.76 -3.50
C LYS A 68 -24.87 15.57 -2.16
N LYS A 69 -24.67 16.48 -1.20
CA LYS A 69 -25.41 16.55 0.06
C LYS A 69 -26.90 16.25 -0.19
N GLU A 70 -27.38 15.10 0.27
CA GLU A 70 -28.81 14.87 0.36
C GLU A 70 -29.37 15.94 1.31
N LYS A 71 -30.23 16.82 0.77
CA LYS A 71 -31.00 17.75 1.59
C LYS A 71 -31.90 16.90 2.47
N LEU A 72 -31.59 16.83 3.77
CA LEU A 72 -32.54 16.41 4.79
C LEU A 72 -33.72 17.38 4.70
N LYS A 73 -34.82 16.97 4.04
CA LYS A 73 -36.07 17.73 4.05
C LYS A 73 -36.61 17.65 5.46
N THR A 74 -36.41 18.71 6.25
CA THR A 74 -37.20 18.95 7.45
C THR A 74 -38.64 19.12 7.02
N LEU A 75 -39.47 18.11 7.31
CA LEU A 75 -40.92 18.22 7.30
C LEU A 75 -41.30 19.09 8.50
N GLU A 76 -41.44 20.39 8.29
CA GLU A 76 -42.18 21.24 9.22
C GLU A 76 -43.66 21.15 8.85
N ASN A 77 -44.40 20.48 9.74
CA ASN A 77 -45.86 20.36 9.71
C ASN A 77 -46.50 21.76 9.86
N ASN A 78 -47.52 22.05 9.06
CA ASN A 78 -48.57 23.03 9.39
C ASN A 78 -49.91 22.29 9.44
#